data_AF-A0AAV2BTQ9-F1
#
_entry.id   AF-A0AAV2BTQ9-F1
#
_cell.length_a   1.000
_cell.length_b   1.000
_cell.length_c   1.000
_cell.angle_alpha   90.00
_cell.angle_beta   90.00
_cell.angle_gamma   90.00
#
_symmetry.space_group_name_H-M   'P 1'
#
loop_
_entity.id
_entity.type
_entity.pdbx_description
1 polymer ?
#
loop_
_entity_poly.entity_id
_entity_poly.type
_entity_poly.pdbx_seq_one_letter_code
_entity_poly.pdbx_strand_id
1 'polypeptide(L)'
;MLQVCDTKVPKGEPGRAKRTLPHFFSIGISSIPRAGVGVWTEIPLVAGMVFGPYEGSVVKKNDYTEKSGYAWQVRKESKTL
;
A
#
# COMPACT_ATOMS: atom_id res chain seq x y z
N MET A 1 -7.07 -6.43 -17.12
CA MET A 1 -6.33 -6.05 -15.91
C MET A 1 -6.76 -6.99 -14.80
N LEU A 2 -5.83 -7.73 -14.17
CA LEU A 2 -6.16 -8.64 -13.08
C LEU A 2 -6.01 -7.88 -11.77
N GLN A 3 -7.13 -7.54 -11.13
CA GLN A 3 -7.10 -6.91 -9.81
C GLN A 3 -6.91 -7.98 -8.73
N VAL A 4 -5.87 -7.81 -7.91
CA VAL A 4 -5.66 -8.62 -6.71
C VAL A 4 -6.35 -7.95 -5.55
N CYS A 5 -7.25 -8.67 -4.91
CA CYS A 5 -7.93 -8.20 -3.71
C CYS A 5 -7.09 -8.47 -2.46
N ASP A 6 -7.05 -7.50 -1.56
CA ASP A 6 -6.51 -7.66 -0.22
C ASP A 6 -7.26 -8.74 0.57
N THR A 7 -6.55 -9.36 1.51
CA THR A 7 -7.16 -10.20 2.54
C THR A 7 -8.10 -9.33 3.39
N LYS A 8 -9.36 -9.75 3.54
CA LYS A 8 -10.37 -8.95 4.24
C LYS A 8 -10.06 -8.88 5.74
N VAL A 9 -9.81 -7.68 6.23
CA VAL A 9 -9.61 -7.39 7.66
C VAL A 9 -10.43 -6.15 8.05
N PRO A 10 -11.26 -6.20 9.11
CA PRO A 10 -12.02 -5.05 9.59
C PRO A 10 -11.14 -3.83 9.86
N LYS A 11 -11.65 -2.63 9.58
CA LYS A 11 -10.93 -1.38 9.87
C LYS A 11 -10.78 -1.20 11.38
N GLY A 12 -9.66 -0.61 11.82
CA GLY A 12 -9.35 -0.35 13.24
C GLY A 12 -8.60 -1.48 13.94
N GLU A 13 -8.50 -2.65 13.30
CA GLU A 13 -7.78 -3.80 13.86
C GLU A 13 -6.26 -3.53 14.00
N PRO A 14 -5.63 -3.93 15.12
CA PRO A 14 -4.18 -3.84 15.28
C PRO A 14 -3.42 -4.60 14.19
N GLY A 15 -2.34 -3.99 13.69
CA GLY A 15 -1.50 -4.61 12.66
C GLY A 15 -2.20 -4.85 11.32
N ARG A 16 -3.34 -4.19 11.07
CA ARG A 16 -4.16 -4.40 9.86
C ARG A 16 -3.36 -4.34 8.56
N ALA A 17 -2.45 -3.39 8.42
CA ALA A 17 -1.63 -3.25 7.21
C ALA A 17 -0.84 -4.53 6.86
N LYS A 18 -0.41 -5.31 7.86
CA LYS A 18 0.25 -6.61 7.62
C LYS A 18 -0.76 -7.71 7.30
N ARG A 19 -1.94 -7.65 7.92
CA ARG A 19 -2.98 -8.68 7.84
C ARG A 19 -3.81 -8.60 6.55
N THR A 20 -3.85 -7.45 5.89
CA THR A 20 -4.53 -7.27 4.59
C THR A 20 -3.71 -7.80 3.41
N LEU A 21 -2.46 -8.20 3.63
CA LEU A 21 -1.56 -8.69 2.59
C LEU A 21 -2.14 -9.95 1.90
N PRO A 22 -2.21 -10.00 0.56
CA PRO A 22 -2.57 -11.21 -0.18
C PRO A 22 -1.66 -12.40 0.14
N HIS A 23 -2.21 -13.61 0.15
CA HIS A 23 -1.54 -14.83 0.65
C HIS A 23 -0.25 -15.24 -0.06
N PHE A 24 0.00 -14.76 -1.27
CA PHE A 24 1.21 -15.08 -2.06
C PHE A 24 2.33 -14.04 -1.89
N PHE A 25 2.18 -13.15 -0.92
CA PHE A 25 3.23 -12.24 -0.48
C PHE A 25 3.63 -12.53 0.96
N SER A 26 4.86 -12.16 1.31
CA SER A 26 5.38 -12.18 2.67
C SER A 26 6.01 -10.84 3.04
N ILE A 27 6.11 -10.58 4.35
CA ILE A 27 6.80 -9.41 4.89
C ILE A 27 8.14 -9.87 5.45
N GLY A 28 9.22 -9.25 4.99
CA GLY A 28 10.59 -9.59 5.41
C GLY A 28 11.47 -8.37 5.51
N ILE A 29 12.72 -8.55 5.95
CA ILE A 29 13.72 -7.48 5.91
C ILE A 29 14.01 -7.14 4.44
N SER A 30 14.04 -5.85 4.13
CA SER A 30 14.39 -5.38 2.79
C SER A 30 15.88 -5.61 2.54
N SER A 31 16.22 -6.05 1.32
CA SER A 31 17.61 -6.14 0.88
C SER A 31 18.25 -4.77 0.65
N ILE A 32 17.45 -3.70 0.58
CA ILE A 32 17.93 -2.33 0.43
C ILE A 32 18.51 -1.86 1.79
N PRO A 33 19.77 -1.41 1.84
CA PRO A 33 20.40 -0.97 3.09
C PRO A 33 19.59 0.10 3.81
N ARG A 34 19.30 -0.14 5.10
CA ARG A 34 18.58 0.77 6.02
C ARG A 34 17.11 1.05 5.64
N ALA A 35 16.50 0.26 4.74
CA ALA A 35 15.09 0.43 4.38
C ALA A 35 14.10 -0.21 5.37
N GLY A 36 14.58 -1.02 6.32
CA GLY A 36 13.70 -1.73 7.27
C GLY A 36 13.05 -2.95 6.62
N VAL A 37 11.71 -3.01 6.65
CA VAL A 37 10.94 -4.14 6.10
C VAL A 37 10.44 -3.85 4.68
N GLY A 38 10.25 -4.90 3.89
CA GLY A 38 9.67 -4.87 2.55
C GLY A 38 8.66 -6.00 2.34
N VAL A 39 8.06 -6.02 1.15
CA VAL A 39 7.13 -7.08 0.70
C VAL A 39 7.85 -7.94 -0.34
N TRP A 40 7.79 -9.25 -0.17
CA TRP A 40 8.34 -10.25 -1.07
C TRP A 40 7.23 -11.04 -1.72
N THR A 41 7.44 -11.49 -2.95
CA THR A 41 6.51 -12.40 -3.64
C THR A 41 7.04 -13.82 -3.57
N GLU A 42 6.14 -14.75 -3.27
CA GLU A 42 6.43 -16.19 -3.21
C GLU A 42 6.15 -16.88 -4.55
N ILE A 43 5.58 -16.15 -5.52
CA ILE A 43 5.21 -16.65 -6.85
C ILE A 43 5.59 -15.64 -7.95
N PRO A 44 5.75 -16.07 -9.21
CA PRO A 44 5.87 -15.14 -10.33
C PRO A 44 4.62 -14.27 -10.48
N LEU A 45 4.81 -12.95 -10.62
CA LEU A 45 3.74 -12.01 -10.96
C LEU A 45 3.63 -11.86 -12.49
N VAL A 46 2.41 -11.68 -13.00
CA VAL A 46 2.18 -11.40 -14.43
C VAL A 46 2.04 -9.91 -14.69
N ALA A 47 2.49 -9.47 -15.86
CA ALA A 47 2.36 -8.07 -16.27
C ALA A 47 0.88 -7.63 -16.30
N GLY A 48 0.59 -6.44 -15.79
CA GLY A 48 -0.77 -5.89 -15.74
C GLY A 48 -1.62 -6.36 -14.56
N MET A 49 -1.03 -7.08 -13.59
CA MET A 49 -1.64 -7.22 -12.25
C MET A 49 -1.71 -5.86 -11.56
N VAL A 50 -2.82 -5.62 -10.85
CA VAL A 50 -3.06 -4.36 -10.14
C VAL A 50 -3.38 -4.64 -8.67
N PHE A 51 -2.69 -3.89 -7.80
CA PHE A 51 -2.81 -3.96 -6.35
C PHE A 51 -3.32 -2.64 -5.82
N GLY A 52 -4.19 -2.72 -4.81
CA GLY A 52 -4.76 -1.56 -4.14
C GLY A 52 -6.30 -1.50 -4.19
N PRO A 53 -6.88 -0.33 -3.90
CA PRO A 53 -6.22 0.97 -3.72
C PRO A 53 -5.28 1.02 -2.50
N TYR A 54 -4.28 1.91 -2.53
CA TYR A 54 -3.48 2.23 -1.33
C TYR A 54 -4.41 2.83 -0.27
N GLU A 55 -4.53 2.16 0.87
CA GLU A 55 -5.38 2.61 1.97
C GLU A 55 -4.63 3.54 2.94
N GLY A 56 -5.38 4.42 3.60
CA GLY A 56 -4.86 5.35 4.58
C GLY A 56 -5.87 6.43 4.93
N SER A 57 -5.44 7.41 5.73
CA SER A 57 -6.25 8.59 6.05
C SER A 57 -6.09 9.64 4.96
N VAL A 58 -7.22 10.13 4.42
CA VAL A 58 -7.20 11.27 3.50
C VAL A 58 -7.04 12.54 4.31
N VAL A 59 -5.92 13.23 4.12
CA VAL A 59 -5.55 14.43 4.86
C VAL A 59 -5.09 15.54 3.91
N LYS A 60 -5.21 16.80 4.36
CA LYS A 60 -4.57 17.92 3.65
C LYS A 60 -3.05 17.82 3.82
N LYS A 61 -2.31 18.32 2.82
CA LYS A 61 -0.86 18.38 2.86
C LYS A 61 -0.41 19.14 4.13
N ASN A 62 0.45 18.51 4.92
CA ASN A 62 1.06 19.08 6.13
C ASN A 62 2.45 18.45 6.40
N ASP A 63 3.19 18.99 7.36
CA ASP A 63 4.53 18.51 7.74
C ASP A 63 4.57 17.02 8.07
N TYR A 64 3.52 16.49 8.70
CA TYR A 64 3.45 15.07 9.07
C TYR A 64 3.40 14.18 7.82
N THR A 65 2.57 14.53 6.84
CA THR A 65 2.48 13.76 5.59
C THR A 65 3.79 13.76 4.81
N GLU A 66 4.53 14.87 4.84
CA GLU A 66 5.84 14.97 4.19
C GLU A 66 6.92 14.14 4.91
N LYS A 67 6.92 14.14 6.25
CA LYS A 67 7.93 13.47 7.06
C LYS A 67 7.66 11.98 7.27
N SER A 68 6.41 11.53 7.17
CA SER A 68 6.03 10.14 7.47
C SER A 68 6.63 9.12 6.51
N GLY A 69 6.86 9.49 5.24
CA GLY A 69 7.28 8.57 4.19
C GLY A 69 6.18 7.60 3.70
N TYR A 70 4.97 7.65 4.26
CA TYR A 70 3.85 6.73 3.97
C TYR A 70 2.61 7.46 3.44
N ALA A 71 2.80 8.42 2.52
CA ALA A 71 1.72 9.23 1.95
C ALA A 71 1.82 9.31 0.42
N TRP A 72 0.66 9.35 -0.23
CA TRP A 72 0.53 9.63 -1.66
C TRP A 72 -0.20 10.95 -1.87
N GLN A 73 0.37 11.85 -2.69
CA GLN A 73 -0.32 13.06 -3.11
C GLN A 73 -1.30 12.72 -4.23
N VAL A 74 -2.60 12.91 -3.99
CA VAL A 74 -3.65 12.67 -4.99
C VAL A 74 -4.11 14.02 -5.55
N ARG A 75 -4.00 14.20 -6.87
CA ARG A 75 -4.57 15.36 -7.57
C ARG A 75 -6.04 15.08 -7.83
N LYS A 76 -6.91 16.05 -7.51
CA LYS A 76 -8.29 16.03 -7.99
C LYS A 76 -8.30 16.65 -9.37
N GLU A 77 -8.91 15.98 -10.34
CA GLU A 77 -9.22 16.63 -11.61
C GLU A 77 -10.17 17.80 -11.34
N SER A 78 -9.82 18.97 -11.86
CA SER A 78 -10.75 20.09 -11.95
C SER A 78 -11.88 19.66 -12.88
N LYS A 79 -13.12 19.59 -12.40
CA LYS A 79 -14.28 19.51 -13.29
C LYS A 79 -14.23 20.77 -14.17
N THR A 80 -13.93 20.60 -15.45
CA THR A 80 -14.24 21.64 -16.43
C THR A 80 -15.76 21.76 -16.43
N LEU A 81 -16.28 22.92 -16.02
CA LEU A 81 -17.70 23.24 -16.04
C LEU A 81 -18.24 23.22 -17.47
#